data_AF-A0A540KF47-F1
#
_entry.id   AF-A0A540KF47-F1
#
_cell.length_a   1.000
_cell.length_b   1.000
_cell.length_c   1.000
_cell.angle_alpha   90.00
_cell.angle_beta   90.00
_cell.angle_gamma   90.00
#
_symmetry.space_group_name_H-M   'P 1'
#
loop_
_entity.id
_entity.type
_entity.pdbx_description
1 polymer ?
#
loop_
_entity_poly.entity_id
_entity_poly.type
_entity_poly.pdbx_seq_one_letter_code
_entity_poly.pdbx_strand_id
1 'polypeptide(L)'
;MNANQSSIHIYHVGSSFRNPVKFCDIHDIIFRYFTKFPWVTKDGKPIKVAKFRMLRTMASFRMYMQIRFMIPLQELRRVTNESYIDAKEFNFDPRCIDWEDYIMNAHIPGLEKHVIVKW
;
A
#
# COMPACT_ATOMS: atom_id res chain seq x y z
N MET A 1 -40.59 24.35 -0.50
CA MET A 1 -39.19 24.40 -0.04
C MET A 1 -38.38 23.61 -1.06
N ASN A 2 -37.57 24.28 -1.88
CA ASN A 2 -36.88 23.68 -3.02
C ASN A 2 -35.41 23.42 -2.64
N ALA A 3 -35.05 22.16 -2.40
CA ALA A 3 -33.67 21.76 -2.16
C ALA A 3 -32.97 21.57 -3.51
N ASN A 4 -32.47 22.68 -4.06
CA ASN A 4 -31.55 22.67 -5.19
C ASN A 4 -30.19 22.12 -4.69
N GLN A 5 -30.05 20.80 -4.66
CA GLN A 5 -28.79 20.15 -4.35
C GLN A 5 -28.03 20.01 -5.68
N SER A 6 -27.15 20.98 -5.95
CA SER A 6 -26.21 20.90 -7.05
C SER A 6 -25.37 19.64 -6.87
N SER A 7 -25.69 18.59 -7.62
CA SER A 7 -24.92 17.34 -7.65
C SER A 7 -23.52 17.66 -8.15
N ILE A 8 -22.55 17.75 -7.24
CA ILE A 8 -21.14 17.86 -7.62
C ILE A 8 -20.79 16.55 -8.32
N HIS A 9 -20.79 16.58 -9.64
CA HIS A 9 -20.26 15.49 -10.45
C HIS A 9 -18.73 15.53 -10.36
N ILE A 10 -18.16 14.75 -9.45
CA ILE A 10 -16.72 14.52 -9.39
C ILE A 10 -16.35 13.64 -10.59
N TYR A 11 -15.74 14.23 -11.62
CA TYR A 11 -15.21 13.47 -12.76
C TYR A 11 -13.78 13.03 -12.45
N HIS A 12 -13.53 11.73 -12.45
CA HIS A 12 -12.19 11.16 -12.33
C HIS A 12 -11.45 11.34 -13.67
N VAL A 13 -10.69 12.43 -13.84
CA VAL A 13 -10.03 12.80 -15.12
C VAL A 13 -8.92 11.80 -15.52
N GLY A 14 -8.46 10.95 -14.60
CA GLY A 14 -7.29 10.08 -14.80
C GLY A 14 -7.52 8.69 -15.42
N SER A 15 -8.77 8.22 -15.59
CA SER A 15 -9.05 6.82 -15.97
C SER A 15 -9.84 6.68 -17.28
N SER A 16 -9.48 7.43 -18.31
CA SER A 16 -10.06 7.25 -19.65
C SER A 16 -9.65 5.90 -20.26
N PHE A 17 -10.61 5.16 -20.83
CA PHE A 17 -10.36 3.95 -21.64
C PHE A 17 -9.42 4.19 -22.83
N ARG A 18 -9.21 5.46 -23.25
CA ARG A 18 -8.36 5.82 -24.40
C ARG A 18 -6.89 6.03 -24.05
N ASN A 19 -6.56 6.23 -22.77
CA ASN A 19 -5.16 6.32 -22.31
C ASN A 19 -5.08 5.92 -20.83
N PRO A 20 -5.13 4.61 -20.52
CA PRO A 20 -5.08 4.16 -19.14
C PRO A 20 -3.69 4.45 -18.57
N VAL A 21 -3.60 5.38 -17.63
CA VAL A 21 -2.39 5.60 -16.84
C VAL A 21 -2.11 4.29 -16.09
N LYS A 22 -0.98 3.65 -16.37
CA LYS A 22 -0.63 2.39 -15.72
C LYS A 22 -0.11 2.69 -14.33
N PHE A 23 -0.26 1.73 -13.41
CA PHE A 23 0.28 1.85 -12.07
C PHE A 23 1.80 2.13 -12.06
N CYS A 24 2.54 1.61 -13.04
CA CYS A 24 3.95 1.94 -13.27
C CYS A 24 4.19 3.43 -13.57
N ASP A 25 3.31 4.05 -14.37
CA ASP A 25 3.40 5.46 -14.74
C ASP A 25 3.12 6.35 -13.53
N ILE A 26 2.12 5.98 -12.71
CA ILE A 26 1.80 6.66 -11.45
C ILE A 26 3.01 6.64 -10.52
N HIS A 27 3.63 5.48 -10.33
CA HIS A 27 4.82 5.37 -9.48
C HIS A 27 5.97 6.27 -9.98
N ASP A 28 6.24 6.28 -11.29
CA ASP A 28 7.27 7.14 -11.87
C ASP A 28 6.94 8.64 -11.76
N ILE A 29 5.66 9.01 -11.81
CA ILE A 29 5.19 10.39 -11.59
C ILE A 29 5.41 10.78 -10.12
N ILE A 30 4.97 9.95 -9.17
CA ILE A 30 5.12 10.17 -7.72
C ILE A 30 6.61 10.30 -7.35
N PHE A 31 7.44 9.38 -7.83
CA PHE A 31 8.89 9.41 -7.57
C PHE A 31 9.51 10.71 -8.08
N ARG A 32 9.20 11.13 -9.31
CA ARG A 32 9.72 12.38 -9.89
C ARG A 32 9.26 13.61 -9.12
N TYR A 33 7.99 13.65 -8.71
CA TYR A 33 7.42 14.77 -7.95
C TYR A 33 8.13 14.95 -6.61
N PHE A 34 8.20 13.91 -5.79
CA PHE A 34 8.80 14.00 -4.45
C PHE A 34 10.34 14.06 -4.47
N THR A 35 10.98 13.69 -5.58
CA THR A 35 12.41 13.97 -5.77
C THR A 35 12.66 15.46 -6.01
N LYS A 36 11.81 16.12 -6.81
CA LYS A 36 11.92 17.55 -7.12
C LYS A 36 11.43 18.44 -5.98
N PHE A 37 10.39 18.01 -5.28
CA PHE A 37 9.76 18.72 -4.17
C PHE A 37 9.72 17.80 -2.94
N PRO A 38 10.87 17.61 -2.27
CA PRO A 38 10.95 16.69 -1.15
C PRO A 38 10.12 17.21 0.01
N TRP A 39 9.39 16.29 0.65
CA TRP A 39 8.79 16.57 1.95
C TRP A 39 9.88 16.79 2.99
N VAL A 40 9.69 17.82 3.81
CA VAL A 40 10.66 18.22 4.82
C VAL A 40 10.13 17.78 6.18
N THR A 41 10.95 17.09 6.96
CA THR A 41 10.60 16.70 8.33
C THR A 41 10.48 17.93 9.23
N LYS A 42 9.92 17.74 10.44
CA LYS A 42 9.86 18.80 11.45
C LYS A 42 11.24 19.42 11.75
N ASP A 43 12.31 18.66 11.56
CA ASP A 43 13.70 19.08 11.79
C ASP A 43 14.36 19.73 10.56
N GLY A 44 13.59 20.05 9.52
CA GLY A 44 14.11 20.70 8.31
C GLY A 44 14.84 19.76 7.33
N LYS A 45 14.83 18.44 7.56
CA LYS A 45 15.53 17.47 6.69
C LYS A 45 14.62 16.98 5.56
N PRO A 46 15.04 17.03 4.29
CA PRO A 46 14.25 16.49 3.19
C PRO A 46 14.24 14.95 3.22
N ILE A 47 13.05 14.36 3.07
CA ILE A 47 12.83 12.92 2.94
C ILE A 47 13.28 12.50 1.54
N LYS A 48 14.32 11.65 1.48
CA LYS A 48 14.78 11.06 0.23
C LYS A 48 13.87 9.90 -0.16
N VAL A 49 13.06 10.11 -1.19
CA VAL A 49 12.22 9.04 -1.75
C VAL A 49 13.09 8.10 -2.57
N ALA A 50 12.99 6.80 -2.32
CA ALA A 50 13.65 5.79 -3.12
C ALA A 50 12.80 5.44 -4.34
N LYS A 51 13.43 5.21 -5.49
CA LYS A 51 12.70 4.70 -6.66
C LYS A 51 12.34 3.25 -6.41
N PHE A 52 11.07 2.97 -6.15
CA PHE A 52 10.61 1.60 -6.00
C PHE A 52 10.67 0.88 -7.35
N ARG A 53 11.18 -0.36 -7.35
CA ARG A 53 11.17 -1.21 -8.55
C ARG A 53 9.81 -1.88 -8.63
N MET A 54 8.96 -1.33 -9.50
CA MET A 54 7.67 -1.92 -9.81
C MET A 54 7.83 -3.36 -10.31
N LEU A 55 7.12 -4.29 -9.66
CA LEU A 55 7.11 -5.69 -10.02
C LEU A 55 6.20 -5.83 -11.24
N ARG A 56 6.77 -6.29 -12.36
CA ARG A 56 6.13 -6.25 -13.69
C ARG A 56 4.97 -7.24 -13.81
N THR A 57 4.99 -8.32 -13.03
CA THR A 57 4.01 -9.40 -13.11
C THR A 57 3.51 -9.80 -11.73
N MET A 58 2.31 -10.35 -11.67
CA MET A 58 1.74 -10.85 -10.43
C MET A 58 2.59 -11.97 -9.80
N ALA A 59 3.24 -12.80 -10.63
CA ALA A 59 4.19 -13.81 -10.14
C ALA A 59 5.37 -13.17 -9.40
N SER A 60 5.97 -12.10 -9.97
CA SER A 60 7.06 -11.38 -9.30
C SER A 60 6.59 -10.67 -8.02
N PHE A 61 5.36 -10.17 -8.01
CA PHE A 61 4.71 -9.61 -6.82
C PHE A 61 4.56 -10.65 -5.71
N ARG A 62 3.93 -11.79 -6.01
CA ARG A 62 3.75 -12.90 -5.07
C ARG A 62 5.09 -13.41 -4.51
N MET A 63 6.10 -13.57 -5.37
CA MET A 63 7.44 -13.98 -4.94
C MET A 63 8.10 -12.96 -4.00
N TYR A 64 7.99 -11.66 -4.31
CA TYR A 64 8.48 -10.61 -3.42
C TYR A 64 7.76 -10.62 -2.07
N MET A 65 6.42 -10.76 -2.07
CA MET A 65 5.65 -10.83 -0.84
C MET A 65 6.02 -12.05 0.00
N GLN A 66 6.25 -13.19 -0.66
CA GLN A 66 6.74 -14.41 -0.02
C GLN A 66 8.09 -14.20 0.68
N ILE A 67 9.07 -13.64 -0.03
CA ILE A 67 10.42 -13.47 0.51
C ILE A 67 10.47 -12.38 1.58
N ARG A 68 9.82 -11.24 1.33
CA ARG A 68 9.96 -10.04 2.18
C ARG A 68 9.09 -10.10 3.43
N PHE A 69 7.92 -10.74 3.37
CA PHE A 69 6.93 -10.72 4.45
C PHE A 69 6.59 -12.13 4.94
N MET A 70 6.28 -13.09 4.06
CA MET A 70 5.84 -14.42 4.53
C MET A 70 6.90 -15.17 5.32
N ILE A 71 8.13 -15.28 4.79
CA ILE A 71 9.21 -16.02 5.47
C ILE A 71 9.52 -15.41 6.85
N PRO A 72 9.73 -14.08 6.99
CA PRO A 72 9.93 -13.48 8.31
C PRO A 72 8.76 -13.66 9.27
N LEU A 73 7.51 -13.57 8.78
CA LEU A 73 6.32 -13.78 9.61
C LEU A 73 6.16 -15.23 10.07
N GLN A 74 6.54 -16.19 9.23
CA GLN A 74 6.58 -17.61 9.61
C GLN A 74 7.64 -17.88 10.67
N GLU A 75 8.83 -17.29 10.52
CA GLU A 75 9.89 -17.42 11.50
C GLU A 75 9.51 -16.77 12.83
N LEU A 76 8.91 -15.57 12.78
CA LEU A 76 8.37 -14.91 13.96
C LEU A 76 7.34 -15.79 14.68
N ARG A 77 6.37 -16.35 13.93
CA ARG A 77 5.35 -17.27 14.47
C ARG A 77 5.99 -18.50 15.12
N ARG A 78 7.03 -19.05 14.49
CA ARG A 78 7.75 -20.21 15.01
C ARG A 78 8.42 -19.87 16.34
N VAL A 79 9.20 -18.79 16.38
CA VAL A 79 9.90 -18.34 17.59
C VAL A 79 8.91 -18.02 18.72
N THR A 80 7.77 -17.38 18.43
CA THR A 80 6.74 -17.11 19.43
C THR A 80 6.11 -18.39 19.96
N ASN A 81 5.81 -19.37 19.10
CA ASN A 81 5.25 -20.66 19.51
C ASN A 81 6.21 -21.48 20.39
N GLU A 82 7.52 -21.36 20.14
CA GLU A 82 8.54 -22.04 20.95
C GLU A 82 8.80 -21.31 22.28
N SER A 83 8.60 -19.98 22.34
CA SER A 83 9.03 -19.15 23.48
C SER A 83 7.90 -18.67 24.41
N TYR A 84 6.64 -18.66 23.96
CA TYR A 84 5.53 -18.07 24.70
C TYR A 84 4.33 -19.03 24.82
N ILE A 85 3.89 -19.25 26.07
CA ILE A 85 2.81 -20.20 26.41
C ILE A 85 1.48 -19.82 25.73
N ASP A 86 1.28 -18.54 25.43
CA ASP A 86 0.04 -18.00 24.83
C ASP A 86 0.20 -17.60 23.35
N ALA A 87 1.20 -18.17 22.67
CA ALA A 87 1.36 -17.99 21.22
C ALA A 87 0.17 -18.54 20.41
N LYS A 88 -0.71 -19.33 21.04
CA LYS A 88 -2.02 -19.73 20.50
C LYS A 88 -2.93 -18.54 20.22
N GLU A 89 -2.81 -17.43 20.93
CA GLU A 89 -3.61 -16.22 20.68
C GLU A 89 -3.11 -15.46 19.43
N PHE A 90 -1.80 -15.56 19.13
CA PHE A 90 -1.17 -15.08 17.89
C PHE A 90 -1.15 -16.16 16.80
N ASN A 91 -2.23 -16.93 16.63
CA ASN A 91 -2.34 -17.96 15.58
C ASN A 91 -2.57 -17.38 14.17
N PHE A 92 -1.80 -16.38 13.81
CA PHE A 92 -1.80 -15.79 12.47
C PHE A 92 -1.02 -16.69 11.52
N ASP A 93 -1.71 -17.30 10.54
CA ASP A 93 -1.04 -18.02 9.45
C ASP A 93 -0.84 -17.10 8.24
N PRO A 94 0.36 -16.58 7.97
CA PRO A 94 0.56 -15.68 6.84
C PRO A 94 0.28 -16.34 5.48
N ARG A 95 0.22 -17.68 5.41
CA ARG A 95 -0.10 -18.42 4.19
C ARG A 95 -1.59 -18.38 3.83
N CYS A 96 -2.47 -18.05 4.78
CA CYS A 96 -3.91 -17.93 4.50
C CYS A 96 -4.27 -16.56 3.89
N ILE A 97 -3.33 -15.62 3.85
CA ILE A 97 -3.56 -14.31 3.26
C ILE A 97 -3.51 -14.45 1.75
N ASP A 98 -4.65 -14.19 1.11
CA ASP A 98 -4.65 -13.80 -0.29
C ASP A 98 -4.05 -12.41 -0.39
N TRP A 99 -2.76 -12.35 -0.73
CA TRP A 99 -2.01 -11.10 -0.79
C TRP A 99 -2.55 -10.11 -1.83
N GLU A 100 -3.24 -10.60 -2.86
CA GLU A 100 -3.84 -9.75 -3.89
C GLU A 100 -5.08 -9.07 -3.34
N ASP A 101 -6.01 -9.86 -2.80
CA ASP A 101 -7.22 -9.36 -2.16
C ASP A 101 -6.89 -8.45 -0.97
N TYR A 102 -5.98 -8.88 -0.10
CA TYR A 102 -5.56 -8.11 1.07
C TYR A 102 -5.02 -6.73 0.69
N ILE A 103 -4.15 -6.64 -0.33
CA ILE A 103 -3.56 -5.34 -0.69
C ILE A 103 -4.60 -4.40 -1.31
N MET A 104 -5.44 -4.93 -2.20
CA MET A 104 -6.39 -4.12 -2.95
C MET A 104 -7.59 -3.70 -2.09
N ASN A 105 -8.07 -4.59 -1.24
CA ASN A 105 -9.34 -4.40 -0.53
C ASN A 105 -9.17 -4.05 0.95
N ALA A 106 -8.01 -4.34 1.56
CA ALA A 106 -7.74 -4.01 2.96
C ALA A 106 -6.59 -3.00 3.14
N HIS A 107 -5.43 -3.23 2.54
CA HIS A 107 -4.22 -2.46 2.83
C HIS A 107 -4.23 -1.05 2.23
N ILE A 108 -4.47 -0.92 0.92
CA ILE A 108 -4.54 0.40 0.25
C ILE A 108 -5.69 1.24 0.84
N PRO A 109 -6.93 0.73 0.96
CA PRO A 109 -8.02 1.48 1.60
C PRO A 109 -7.74 1.80 3.07
N GLY A 110 -7.10 0.88 3.80
CA GLY A 110 -6.71 1.08 5.19
C GLY A 110 -5.67 2.19 5.35
N LEU A 111 -4.68 2.23 4.45
CA LEU A 111 -3.67 3.29 4.39
C LEU A 111 -4.32 4.64 4.10
N GLU A 112 -5.21 4.70 3.11
CA GLU A 112 -5.96 5.91 2.78
C GLU A 112 -6.72 6.42 4.01
N LYS A 113 -7.58 5.56 4.59
CA LYS A 113 -8.45 5.91 5.71
C LYS A 113 -7.71 6.37 6.96
N HIS A 114 -6.58 5.75 7.30
CA HIS A 114 -5.93 5.96 8.61
C HIS A 114 -4.65 6.78 8.55
N VAL A 115 -3.99 6.87 7.39
CA VAL A 115 -2.73 7.60 7.22
C VAL A 115 -2.93 8.86 6.40
N ILE A 116 -3.76 8.83 5.36
CA ILE A 116 -3.94 9.97 4.45
C ILE A 116 -5.07 10.89 4.90
N VAL A 117 -6.22 10.36 5.36
CA VAL A 117 -7.40 11.17 5.74
C VAL A 117 -7.33 11.73 7.18
N LYS A 118 -6.18 11.63 7.86
CA LYS A 118 -5.93 12.35 9.13
C LYS A 118 -5.28 13.71 8.87
N TRP A 119 -5.98 14.60 8.16
CA TRP A 119 -5.65 16.02 8.06
C TRP A 119 -6.92 16.85 7.91
#